data_AF-A0A8W8LAX3-F1
#
_entry.id   AF-A0A8W8LAX3-F1
#
_cell.length_a   1.000
_cell.length_b   1.000
_cell.length_c   1.000
_cell.angle_alpha   90.00
_cell.angle_beta   90.00
_cell.angle_gamma   90.00
#
_symmetry.space_group_name_H-M   'P 1'
#
loop_
_entity.id
_entity.type
_entity.pdbx_description
1 polymer ?
#
loop_
_entity_poly.entity_id
_entity_poly.type
_entity_poly.pdbx_seq_one_letter_code
_entity_poly.pdbx_strand_id
1 'polypeptide(L)'
;MTQDLSTPRDDWSQFYEIVIGVWSNQKSCIRALKEYCAYIESPGILNSAGYVQLWISWDNGDVQLGKGPKADGVVVVSHPQIIPYDVNYLAVMTHYTSSWRFYEGCICPSAGVGYQFNTTEELIKRMEEMKKKLKIEREKTNAFIRSKTSVKDSRTSSTGIGFVLGWGIIGSLPVAICLGDAASLLRHMRHGV
;
A
#
# COMPACT_ATOMS: atom_id res chain seq x y z
N MET A 1 -4.35 28.82 6.98
CA MET A 1 -5.62 28.10 7.22
C MET A 1 -5.56 26.82 6.42
N THR A 2 -4.95 25.78 7.00
CA THR A 2 -4.94 24.44 6.42
C THR A 2 -6.32 23.86 6.63
N GLN A 3 -7.11 23.83 5.56
CA GLN A 3 -8.30 23.00 5.52
C GLN A 3 -7.77 21.58 5.57
N ASP A 4 -7.67 21.03 6.78
CA ASP A 4 -7.45 19.60 6.96
C ASP A 4 -8.51 18.91 6.12
N LEU A 5 -8.08 18.02 5.22
CA LEU A 5 -8.99 16.99 4.75
C LEU A 5 -9.43 16.27 6.01
N SER A 6 -10.63 16.59 6.51
CA SER A 6 -11.39 15.60 7.26
C SER A 6 -11.47 14.43 6.31
N THR A 7 -10.64 13.41 6.51
CA THR A 7 -10.73 12.20 5.73
C THR A 7 -12.19 11.74 5.83
N PRO A 8 -12.85 11.30 4.75
CA PRO A 8 -14.21 10.73 4.79
C PRO A 8 -14.39 9.54 5.76
N ARG A 9 -13.31 9.16 6.48
CA ARG A 9 -13.21 8.10 7.46
C ARG A 9 -14.25 8.18 8.58
N ASP A 10 -14.75 9.37 8.91
CA ASP A 10 -15.72 9.55 9.99
C ASP A 10 -17.18 9.67 9.49
N ASP A 11 -17.38 9.75 8.18
CA ASP A 11 -18.71 9.69 7.58
C ASP A 11 -19.06 8.24 7.23
N TRP A 12 -19.63 7.56 8.21
CA TRP A 12 -20.08 6.17 8.08
C TRP A 12 -21.38 6.06 7.25
N SER A 13 -21.94 7.17 6.76
CA SER A 13 -23.23 7.18 6.08
C SER A 13 -23.19 6.66 4.63
N GLN A 14 -22.00 6.46 4.05
CA GLN A 14 -21.84 6.17 2.62
C GLN A 14 -20.79 5.09 2.32
N PHE A 15 -20.85 3.95 3.01
CA PHE A 15 -20.05 2.78 2.62
C PHE A 15 -20.73 1.45 3.02
N TYR A 16 -20.40 0.40 2.27
CA TYR A 16 -20.69 -1.00 2.64
C TYR A 16 -19.42 -1.61 3.21
N GLU A 17 -19.56 -2.31 4.33
CA GLU A 17 -18.51 -3.14 4.89
C GLU A 17 -18.77 -4.60 4.55
N ILE A 18 -17.76 -5.25 3.96
CA ILE A 18 -17.79 -6.67 3.60
C ILE A 18 -16.77 -7.37 4.50
N VAL A 19 -17.29 -8.13 5.45
CA VAL A 19 -16.51 -8.87 6.44
C VAL A 19 -16.37 -10.31 5.96
N ILE A 20 -15.13 -10.79 5.83
CA ILE A 20 -14.82 -12.05 5.17
C ILE A 20 -14.06 -12.97 6.14
N GLY A 21 -14.54 -14.20 6.30
CA GLY A 21 -13.78 -15.27 6.97
C GLY A 21 -13.53 -15.02 8.47
N VAL A 22 -14.45 -14.37 9.15
CA VAL A 22 -14.39 -14.21 10.62
C VAL A 22 -14.75 -15.52 11.33
N TRP A 23 -14.58 -15.53 12.65
CA TRP A 23 -14.85 -16.70 13.50
C TRP A 23 -14.03 -17.91 13.06
N SER A 24 -12.72 -17.71 12.88
CA SER A 24 -11.82 -18.72 12.34
C SER A 24 -12.24 -19.23 10.95
N ASN A 25 -12.52 -18.30 10.02
CA ASN A 25 -12.88 -18.61 8.63
C ASN A 25 -14.18 -19.41 8.49
N GLN A 26 -15.14 -19.16 9.37
CA GLN A 26 -16.45 -19.83 9.38
C GLN A 26 -17.58 -18.94 8.87
N LYS A 27 -17.45 -17.62 8.99
CA LYS A 27 -18.56 -16.70 8.72
C LYS A 27 -18.13 -15.46 7.95
N SER A 28 -19.08 -14.89 7.21
CA SER A 28 -18.94 -13.63 6.48
C SER A 28 -20.23 -12.81 6.60
N CYS A 29 -20.16 -11.51 6.38
CA CYS A 29 -21.35 -10.66 6.34
C CYS A 29 -21.11 -9.40 5.50
N ILE A 30 -22.20 -8.80 5.04
CA ILE A 30 -22.19 -7.49 4.40
C ILE A 30 -23.12 -6.59 5.22
N ARG A 31 -22.69 -5.37 5.49
CA ARG A 31 -23.50 -4.36 6.21
C ARG A 31 -23.32 -2.97 5.60
N ALA A 32 -24.38 -2.18 5.61
CA ALA A 32 -24.32 -0.76 5.36
C ALA A 32 -24.18 0.00 6.69
N LEU A 33 -23.71 1.25 6.64
CA LEU A 33 -23.84 2.23 7.75
C LEU A 33 -23.24 1.78 9.09
N LYS A 34 -22.33 0.81 9.09
CA LYS A 34 -21.79 0.16 10.30
C LYS A 34 -22.89 -0.45 11.20
N GLU A 35 -24.02 -0.83 10.62
CA GLU A 35 -25.11 -1.48 11.33
C GLU A 35 -24.74 -2.90 11.80
N TYR A 36 -25.70 -3.57 12.41
CA TYR A 36 -25.56 -4.97 12.80
C TYR A 36 -25.24 -5.83 11.57
N CYS A 37 -24.24 -6.69 11.70
CA CYS A 37 -23.84 -7.61 10.64
C CYS A 37 -24.47 -8.98 10.88
N ALA A 38 -25.47 -9.35 10.08
CA ALA A 38 -26.06 -10.68 10.09
C ALA A 38 -25.08 -11.68 9.45
N TYR A 39 -24.35 -12.41 10.29
CA TYR A 39 -23.36 -13.39 9.81
C TYR A 39 -24.01 -14.57 9.10
N ILE A 40 -23.49 -14.89 7.93
CA ILE A 40 -23.84 -16.06 7.14
C ILE A 40 -22.71 -17.07 7.24
N GLU A 41 -23.06 -18.36 7.34
CA GLU A 41 -22.10 -19.45 7.34
C GLU A 41 -21.38 -19.52 5.99
N SER A 42 -20.05 -19.39 6.04
CA SER A 42 -19.15 -19.39 4.89
C SER A 42 -17.85 -20.17 5.20
N PRO A 43 -17.96 -21.43 5.67
CA PRO A 43 -16.81 -22.19 6.14
C PRO A 43 -15.77 -22.37 5.02
N GLY A 44 -14.51 -22.03 5.32
CA GLY A 44 -13.42 -22.20 4.37
C GLY A 44 -13.49 -21.23 3.19
N ILE A 45 -14.12 -20.06 3.33
CA ILE A 45 -14.13 -19.04 2.27
C ILE A 45 -12.70 -18.63 1.88
N LEU A 46 -11.79 -18.51 2.86
CA LEU A 46 -10.36 -18.29 2.66
C LEU A 46 -9.56 -19.61 2.71
N ASN A 47 -8.32 -19.60 2.20
CA ASN A 47 -7.40 -20.73 2.22
C ASN A 47 -6.00 -20.28 2.64
N SER A 48 -5.35 -21.02 3.54
CA SER A 48 -3.96 -20.75 3.96
C SER A 48 -2.91 -21.30 3.00
N ALA A 49 -3.27 -22.26 2.14
CA ALA A 49 -2.36 -22.88 1.18
C ALA A 49 -2.14 -22.06 -0.10
N GLY A 50 -2.95 -21.02 -0.35
CA GLY A 50 -2.83 -20.20 -1.55
C GLY A 50 -3.94 -19.17 -1.71
N TYR A 51 -3.84 -18.37 -2.77
CA TYR A 51 -4.83 -17.35 -3.09
C TYR A 51 -6.18 -17.98 -3.45
N VAL A 52 -7.24 -17.41 -2.89
CA VAL A 52 -8.62 -17.67 -3.29
C VAL A 52 -9.13 -16.47 -4.07
N GLN A 53 -9.78 -16.73 -5.21
CA GLN A 53 -10.45 -15.67 -5.95
C GLN A 53 -11.80 -15.36 -5.29
N LEU A 54 -12.02 -14.08 -5.00
CA LEU A 54 -13.28 -13.55 -4.50
C LEU A 54 -13.73 -12.44 -5.44
N TRP A 55 -15.04 -12.22 -5.53
CA TRP A 55 -15.61 -11.11 -6.28
C TRP A 55 -16.70 -10.43 -5.45
N ILE A 56 -16.88 -9.15 -5.71
CA ILE A 56 -17.92 -8.33 -5.12
C ILE A 56 -18.75 -7.73 -6.26
N SER A 57 -20.07 -7.68 -6.10
CA SER A 57 -20.98 -7.10 -7.11
C SER A 57 -22.08 -6.25 -6.49
N TRP A 58 -22.60 -5.31 -7.27
CA TRP A 58 -23.78 -4.47 -6.96
C TRP A 58 -24.93 -4.74 -7.95
N ASP A 59 -24.94 -5.92 -8.56
CA ASP A 59 -25.90 -6.27 -9.60
C ASP A 59 -27.29 -6.52 -9.00
N ASN A 60 -28.35 -6.20 -9.76
CA ASN A 60 -29.75 -6.47 -9.40
C ASN A 60 -30.23 -5.87 -8.07
N GLY A 61 -29.61 -4.78 -7.61
CA GLY A 61 -29.99 -4.13 -6.35
C GLY A 61 -29.52 -4.86 -5.10
N ASP A 62 -28.57 -5.80 -5.24
CA ASP A 62 -27.93 -6.50 -4.14
C ASP A 62 -26.43 -6.26 -4.12
N VAL A 63 -25.87 -6.09 -2.93
CA VAL A 63 -24.42 -6.18 -2.71
C VAL A 63 -24.08 -7.63 -2.41
N GLN A 64 -23.25 -8.23 -3.27
CA GLN A 64 -22.94 -9.65 -3.23
C GLN A 64 -21.46 -9.90 -3.06
N LEU A 65 -21.12 -10.90 -2.27
CA LEU A 65 -19.78 -11.49 -2.14
C LEU A 65 -19.85 -12.92 -2.67
N GLY A 66 -18.96 -13.27 -3.60
CA GLY A 66 -18.84 -14.63 -4.10
C GLY A 66 -17.41 -15.15 -4.14
N LYS A 67 -17.29 -16.46 -4.35
CA LYS A 67 -16.02 -17.20 -4.40
C LYS A 67 -15.84 -17.88 -5.75
N GLY A 68 -14.62 -17.85 -6.28
CA GLY A 68 -14.25 -18.33 -7.61
C GLY A 68 -14.23 -17.22 -8.68
N PRO A 69 -14.14 -17.56 -9.96
CA PRO A 69 -14.30 -16.60 -11.07
C PRO A 69 -15.73 -16.03 -11.08
N LYS A 70 -15.95 -14.75 -11.40
CA LYS A 70 -17.31 -14.16 -11.40
C LYS A 70 -18.30 -14.89 -12.34
N ALA A 71 -17.83 -15.40 -13.48
CA ALA A 71 -18.67 -16.09 -14.47
C ALA A 71 -19.26 -17.42 -13.95
N ASP A 72 -18.47 -18.19 -13.20
CA ASP A 72 -18.81 -19.55 -12.74
C ASP A 72 -18.85 -19.65 -11.20
N GLY A 73 -18.76 -18.51 -10.52
CA GLY A 73 -18.57 -18.42 -9.08
C GLY A 73 -19.87 -18.56 -8.32
N VAL A 74 -19.74 -18.88 -7.03
CA VAL A 74 -20.90 -19.05 -6.14
C VAL A 74 -21.05 -17.81 -5.27
N VAL A 75 -22.25 -17.25 -5.23
CA VAL A 75 -22.63 -16.21 -4.24
C VAL A 75 -22.56 -16.83 -2.85
N VAL A 76 -21.78 -16.23 -1.97
CA VAL A 76 -21.63 -16.67 -0.57
C VAL A 76 -22.48 -15.80 0.35
N VAL A 77 -22.50 -14.48 0.13
CA VAL A 77 -23.30 -13.54 0.91
C VAL A 77 -24.00 -12.58 -0.05
N SER A 78 -25.30 -12.35 0.18
CA SER A 78 -26.08 -11.31 -0.50
C SER A 78 -26.69 -10.39 0.56
N HIS A 79 -26.67 -9.08 0.29
CA HIS A 79 -27.30 -8.08 1.13
C HIS A 79 -28.02 -7.06 0.26
N PRO A 80 -29.31 -6.76 0.53
CA PRO A 80 -30.04 -5.76 -0.22
C PRO A 80 -29.32 -4.41 -0.21
N GLN A 81 -29.24 -3.77 -1.37
CA GLN A 81 -28.69 -2.44 -1.47
C GLN A 81 -29.67 -1.42 -0.85
N ILE A 82 -29.39 -1.01 0.39
CA ILE A 82 -30.22 -0.02 1.10
C ILE A 82 -30.00 1.38 0.52
N ILE A 83 -28.75 1.72 0.20
CA ILE A 83 -28.38 3.01 -0.36
C ILE A 83 -27.61 2.80 -1.67
N PRO A 84 -28.13 3.32 -2.80
CA PRO A 84 -27.41 3.34 -4.07
C PRO A 84 -26.45 4.52 -4.12
N TYR A 85 -25.18 4.26 -4.39
CA TYR A 85 -24.17 5.26 -4.68
C TYR A 85 -23.05 4.69 -5.55
N ASP A 86 -22.35 5.56 -6.26
CA ASP A 86 -21.21 5.20 -7.08
C ASP A 86 -20.02 4.79 -6.19
N VAL A 87 -19.40 3.65 -6.52
CA VAL A 87 -18.22 3.15 -5.79
C VAL A 87 -16.98 3.88 -6.27
N ASN A 88 -16.61 4.95 -5.56
CA ASN A 88 -15.47 5.79 -5.92
C ASN A 88 -14.16 5.39 -5.21
N TYR A 89 -14.26 4.72 -4.07
CA TYR A 89 -13.12 4.41 -3.21
C TYR A 89 -13.24 2.99 -2.64
N LEU A 90 -12.09 2.35 -2.42
CA LEU A 90 -12.00 1.07 -1.74
C LEU A 90 -10.99 1.18 -0.60
N ALA A 91 -11.38 0.70 0.57
CA ALA A 91 -10.50 0.51 1.70
C ALA A 91 -10.41 -0.99 2.01
N VAL A 92 -9.20 -1.48 2.30
CA VAL A 92 -8.97 -2.87 2.68
C VAL A 92 -8.30 -2.90 4.05
N MET A 93 -8.85 -3.70 4.96
CA MET A 93 -8.29 -3.95 6.27
C MET A 93 -8.16 -5.46 6.46
N THR A 94 -7.04 -5.89 7.02
CA THR A 94 -6.79 -7.28 7.39
C THR A 94 -6.54 -7.35 8.90
N HIS A 95 -7.27 -8.19 9.63
CA HIS A 95 -7.07 -8.34 11.07
C HIS A 95 -5.78 -9.10 11.39
N TYR A 96 -5.59 -10.24 10.72
CA TYR A 96 -4.36 -11.03 10.78
C TYR A 96 -3.48 -10.73 9.56
N THR A 97 -2.19 -11.07 9.66
CA THR A 97 -1.27 -10.98 8.54
C THR A 97 -1.73 -11.93 7.43
N SER A 98 -2.32 -11.39 6.38
CA SER A 98 -2.79 -12.13 5.21
C SER A 98 -2.30 -11.46 3.93
N SER A 99 -1.85 -12.26 2.97
CA SER A 99 -1.52 -11.78 1.64
C SER A 99 -2.78 -11.65 0.79
N TRP A 100 -2.94 -10.51 0.13
CA TRP A 100 -4.03 -10.25 -0.80
C TRP A 100 -3.49 -9.46 -1.99
N ARG A 101 -4.18 -9.55 -3.11
CA ARG A 101 -3.89 -8.79 -4.32
C ARG A 101 -5.16 -8.62 -5.13
N PHE A 102 -5.24 -7.56 -5.92
CA PHE A 102 -6.27 -7.48 -6.95
C PHE A 102 -6.04 -8.59 -7.97
N TYR A 103 -7.14 -9.18 -8.42
CA TYR A 103 -7.07 -10.20 -9.44
C TYR A 103 -6.66 -9.55 -10.77
N GLU A 104 -5.46 -9.86 -11.26
CA GLU A 104 -4.93 -9.38 -12.53
C GLU A 104 -5.42 -10.19 -13.74
N GLY A 105 -6.57 -10.86 -13.63
CA GLY A 105 -7.09 -11.67 -14.73
C GLY A 105 -7.90 -10.85 -15.72
N CYS A 106 -7.38 -10.84 -16.95
CA CYS A 106 -7.93 -10.38 -18.23
C CYS A 106 -8.74 -9.07 -18.22
N ILE A 107 -8.27 -8.11 -19.01
CA ILE A 107 -9.08 -7.00 -19.53
C ILE A 107 -10.33 -7.61 -20.18
N CYS A 108 -11.43 -7.70 -19.45
CA CYS A 108 -12.72 -8.07 -20.00
C CYS A 108 -13.09 -6.98 -21.02
N PRO A 109 -13.29 -7.29 -22.31
CA PRO A 109 -13.73 -6.31 -23.29
C PRO A 109 -15.06 -5.64 -22.91
N SER A 110 -15.88 -6.31 -22.07
CA SER A 110 -17.18 -5.83 -21.61
C SER A 110 -17.13 -4.85 -20.44
N ALA A 111 -16.00 -4.72 -19.75
CA ALA A 111 -15.78 -3.70 -18.71
C ALA A 111 -14.76 -2.64 -19.18
N GLY A 112 -14.66 -2.46 -20.50
CA GLY A 112 -14.08 -1.27 -21.08
C GLY A 112 -14.92 -0.06 -20.69
N VAL A 113 -14.69 0.49 -19.49
CA VAL A 113 -14.77 1.95 -19.34
C VAL A 113 -13.88 2.47 -20.45
N GLY A 114 -14.51 3.06 -21.47
CA GLY A 114 -13.92 3.34 -22.76
C GLY A 114 -12.70 4.25 -22.65
N TYR A 115 -11.54 3.68 -22.38
CA TYR A 115 -10.30 4.19 -22.94
C TYR A 115 -10.31 3.75 -24.40
N GLN A 116 -11.03 4.53 -25.21
CA GLN A 116 -10.68 4.62 -26.61
C GLN A 116 -9.20 5.03 -26.64
N PHE A 117 -8.33 4.08 -26.99
CA PHE A 117 -7.00 4.44 -27.43
C PHE A 117 -7.19 5.24 -28.72
N ASN A 118 -7.22 6.57 -28.58
CA ASN A 118 -7.11 7.45 -29.72
C ASN A 118 -5.81 7.11 -30.48
N THR A 119 -5.82 7.38 -31.79
CA THR A 119 -4.70 7.15 -32.71
C THR A 119 -3.35 7.51 -32.09
N THR A 120 -2.32 6.70 -32.35
CA THR A 120 -0.97 6.82 -31.80
C THR A 120 -0.40 8.24 -31.88
N GLU A 121 -0.72 8.99 -32.94
CA GLU A 121 -0.28 10.38 -33.13
C GLU A 121 -0.87 11.37 -32.12
N GLU A 122 -2.17 11.24 -31.82
CA GLU A 122 -2.88 12.08 -30.84
C GLU A 122 -2.33 11.83 -29.43
N LEU A 123 -2.02 10.56 -29.11
CA LEU A 123 -1.43 10.18 -27.83
C LEU A 123 0.01 10.71 -27.68
N ILE A 124 0.83 10.60 -28.73
CA ILE A 124 2.19 11.15 -28.72
C ILE A 124 2.13 12.67 -28.51
N LYS A 125 1.20 13.36 -29.18
CA LYS A 125 0.99 14.80 -29.01
C LYS A 125 0.63 15.17 -27.57
N ARG A 126 -0.26 14.41 -26.93
CA ARG A 126 -0.64 14.63 -25.51
C ARG A 126 0.52 14.34 -24.55
N MET A 127 1.30 13.29 -24.80
CA MET A 127 2.49 13.00 -24.00
C MET A 127 3.50 14.15 -24.05
N GLU A 128 3.76 14.69 -25.24
CA GLU A 128 4.67 15.82 -25.41
C GLU A 128 4.11 17.12 -24.81
N GLU A 129 2.80 17.37 -24.91
CA GLU A 129 2.16 18.50 -24.26
C GLU A 129 2.24 18.41 -22.72
N MET A 130 1.96 17.24 -22.15
CA MET A 130 2.07 17.01 -20.71
C MET A 130 3.52 17.18 -20.22
N LYS A 131 4.50 16.61 -20.94
CA LYS A 131 5.93 16.83 -20.65
C LYS A 131 6.29 18.30 -20.68
N LYS A 132 5.74 19.07 -21.63
CA LYS A 132 5.96 20.52 -21.74
C LYS A 132 5.36 21.27 -20.55
N LYS A 133 4.12 20.95 -20.14
CA LYS A 133 3.46 21.54 -18.96
C LYS A 133 4.19 21.21 -17.66
N LEU A 134 4.79 20.01 -17.57
CA LEU A 134 5.49 19.53 -16.38
C LEU A 134 6.96 19.94 -16.31
N LYS A 135 7.51 20.60 -17.35
CA LYS A 135 8.87 21.13 -17.31
C LYS A 135 8.92 22.36 -16.40
N ILE A 136 9.02 22.10 -15.10
CA ILE A 136 9.14 23.13 -14.08
C ILE A 136 10.56 23.70 -14.14
N GLU A 137 10.67 25.03 -14.26
CA GLU A 137 11.95 25.72 -14.13
C GLU A 137 12.46 25.58 -12.69
N ARG A 138 13.66 25.00 -12.55
CA ARG A 138 14.28 24.74 -11.24
C ARG A 138 14.32 25.99 -10.37
N GLU A 139 14.54 27.16 -10.96
CA GLU A 139 14.64 28.45 -10.27
C GLU A 139 13.31 28.92 -9.66
N LYS A 140 12.17 28.49 -10.21
CA LYS A 140 10.82 28.78 -9.69
C LYS A 140 10.35 27.77 -8.64
N THR A 141 11.12 26.71 -8.40
CA THR A 141 10.73 25.70 -7.40
C THR A 141 10.88 26.26 -5.99
N ASN A 142 9.93 25.93 -5.12
CA ASN A 142 10.00 26.26 -3.70
C ASN A 142 11.29 25.75 -3.05
N ALA A 143 11.82 24.61 -3.50
CA ALA A 143 13.10 24.08 -3.02
C ALA A 143 14.29 25.00 -3.36
N PHE A 144 14.32 25.55 -4.58
CA PHE A 144 15.36 26.50 -4.98
C PHE A 144 15.19 27.87 -4.31
N ILE A 145 13.97 28.39 -4.21
CA ILE A 145 13.73 29.63 -3.47
C ILE A 145 14.20 29.46 -2.02
N ARG A 146 13.86 28.34 -1.37
CA ARG A 146 14.30 28.03 -0.01
C ARG A 146 15.81 27.93 0.11
N SER A 147 16.52 27.41 -0.90
CA SER A 147 17.99 27.36 -0.85
C SER A 147 18.65 28.74 -0.92
N LYS A 148 17.97 29.74 -1.51
CA LYS A 148 18.44 31.13 -1.59
C LYS A 148 18.00 32.00 -0.41
N THR A 149 16.82 31.74 0.17
CA THR A 149 16.28 32.49 1.31
C THR A 149 16.65 31.87 2.66
N SER A 150 17.37 30.74 2.69
CA SER A 150 17.82 30.12 3.93
C SER A 150 18.88 30.99 4.59
N VAL A 151 18.55 31.51 5.78
CA VAL A 151 19.54 32.09 6.70
C VAL A 151 20.52 30.98 7.09
N LYS A 152 21.81 31.32 7.21
CA LYS A 152 22.84 30.36 7.66
C LYS A 152 22.56 30.01 9.11
N ASP A 153 21.90 28.87 9.31
CA ASP A 153 21.68 28.32 10.65
C ASP A 153 22.99 27.69 11.13
N SER A 154 23.49 28.14 12.28
CA SER A 154 24.72 27.62 12.90
C SER A 154 24.46 26.31 13.66
N ARG A 155 23.22 25.84 13.72
CA ARG A 155 22.87 24.56 14.34
C ARG A 155 23.47 23.41 13.52
N THR A 156 24.40 22.69 14.14
CA THR A 156 25.08 21.54 13.52
C THR A 156 24.06 20.50 13.08
N SER A 157 23.89 20.34 11.77
CA SER A 157 22.99 19.34 11.18
C SER A 157 23.41 17.92 11.57
N SER A 158 22.42 17.04 11.73
CA SER A 158 22.60 15.64 12.12
C SER A 158 23.48 14.82 11.17
N THR A 159 23.79 15.33 9.96
CA THR A 159 24.70 14.68 9.01
C THR A 159 26.15 14.60 9.48
N GLY A 160 26.64 15.54 10.29
CA GLY A 160 28.04 15.53 10.77
C GLY A 160 28.29 14.58 11.93
N ILE A 161 27.34 14.48 12.87
CA ILE A 161 27.45 13.65 14.08
C ILE A 161 27.29 12.17 13.74
N GLY A 162 26.44 11.83 12.76
CA GLY A 162 26.23 10.45 12.30
C GLY A 162 27.48 9.82 11.67
N PHE A 163 28.32 10.61 11.00
CA PHE A 163 29.56 10.11 10.40
C PHE A 163 30.61 9.72 11.44
N VAL A 164 30.80 10.55 12.48
CA VAL A 164 31.79 10.33 13.54
C VAL A 164 31.41 9.17 14.45
N LEU A 165 30.14 9.10 14.88
CA LEU A 165 29.67 8.03 15.76
C LEU A 165 29.46 6.71 15.01
N GLY A 166 29.02 6.76 13.75
CA GLY A 166 28.82 5.56 12.93
C GLY A 166 30.14 4.93 12.52
N TRP A 167 30.88 5.58 11.61
CA TRP A 167 32.09 4.99 11.03
C TRP A 167 33.24 4.90 12.03
N GLY A 168 33.38 5.90 12.91
CA GLY A 168 34.45 5.94 13.90
C GLY A 168 34.35 4.82 14.94
N ILE A 169 33.14 4.56 15.46
CA ILE A 169 32.95 3.53 16.50
C ILE A 169 32.85 2.13 15.88
N ILE A 170 32.08 1.98 14.79
CA ILE A 170 31.88 0.67 14.15
C ILE A 170 33.16 0.20 13.44
N GLY A 171 33.93 1.11 12.84
CA GLY A 171 35.17 0.79 12.14
C GLY A 171 36.38 0.55 13.05
N SER A 172 36.42 1.17 14.24
CA SER A 172 37.57 1.04 15.16
C SER A 172 37.57 -0.24 15.98
N LEU A 173 36.38 -0.78 16.32
CA LEU A 173 36.25 -1.98 17.14
C LEU A 173 36.90 -3.24 16.49
N PRO A 174 36.68 -3.54 15.20
CA PRO A 174 37.29 -4.68 14.53
C PRO A 174 38.82 -4.56 14.43
N VAL A 175 39.33 -3.34 14.20
CA VAL A 175 40.77 -3.08 14.09
C VAL A 175 41.49 -3.33 15.41
N ALA A 176 40.90 -2.92 16.53
CA ALA A 176 41.46 -3.18 17.86
C ALA A 176 41.52 -4.69 18.18
N ILE A 177 40.49 -5.46 17.79
CA ILE A 177 40.47 -6.92 17.96
C ILE A 177 41.60 -7.56 17.13
N CYS A 178 41.72 -7.20 15.84
CA CYS A 178 42.77 -7.73 14.98
C CYS A 178 44.18 -7.42 15.49
N LEU A 179 44.43 -6.22 16.03
CA LEU A 179 45.73 -5.86 16.60
C LEU A 179 46.04 -6.61 17.90
N GLY A 180 45.03 -6.85 18.74
CA GLY A 180 45.17 -7.66 19.95
C GLY A 180 45.54 -9.11 19.64
N ASP A 181 44.85 -9.72 18.67
CA ASP A 181 45.11 -11.10 18.24
C ASP A 181 46.48 -11.23 17.56
N ALA A 182 46.88 -10.27 16.72
CA ALA A 182 48.21 -10.24 16.11
C ALA A 182 49.34 -10.14 17.17
N ALA A 183 49.15 -9.32 18.21
CA ALA A 183 50.12 -9.21 19.30
C ALA A 183 50.17 -10.47 20.18
N SER A 184 49.06 -11.19 20.32
CA SER A 184 49.00 -12.48 21.01
C SER A 184 49.70 -13.58 20.21
N LEU A 185 49.45 -13.63 18.89
CA LEU A 185 50.12 -14.53 17.94
C LEU A 185 51.63 -14.29 17.88
N LEU A 186 52.08 -13.03 17.82
CA LEU A 186 53.50 -12.69 17.84
C LEU A 186 54.18 -13.09 19.16
N ARG A 187 53.48 -12.97 20.30
CA ARG A 187 53.99 -13.45 21.59
C ARG A 187 54.08 -14.98 21.63
N HIS A 188 53.11 -15.69 21.06
CA HIS A 188 53.16 -17.14 20.91
C HIS A 188 54.29 -17.60 19.98
N MET A 189 54.53 -16.92 18.86
CA MET A 189 55.68 -17.25 17.99
C MET A 189 57.04 -16.93 18.63
N ARG A 190 57.09 -15.94 19.53
CA ARG A 190 58.34 -15.52 20.21
C ARG A 190 58.68 -16.36 21.44
N HIS A 191 57.68 -16.95 22.10
CA HIS A 191 57.86 -17.74 23.34
C HIS A 191 57.42 -19.20 23.23
N GLY A 192 56.99 -19.69 22.06
CA GLY A 192 56.60 -21.08 21.82
C GLY A 192 57.73 -21.96 21.30
N VAL A 193 58.35 -22.70 22.24
CA VAL A 193 58.29 -24.17 22.26
C VAL A 193 57.19 -24.52 23.25
#